data_AF-A0A520W0C2-F1
#
_entry.id   AF-A0A520W0C2-F1
#
_cell.length_a   1.000
_cell.length_b   1.000
_cell.length_c   1.000
_cell.angle_alpha   90.00
_cell.angle_beta   90.00
_cell.angle_gamma   90.00
#
_symmetry.space_group_name_H-M   'P 1'
#
loop_
_entity.id
_entity.type
_entity.pdbx_description
1 polymer ?
#
loop_
_entity_poly.entity_id
_entity_poly.type
_entity_poly.pdbx_seq_one_letter_code
_entity_poly.pdbx_strand_id
1 'polypeptide(L)'
;MLKNKWLYAGLFIFLFPFFLLINLNDNASDIANQNTNLEDVSNAEMEKVIELNPDIFPMRIALANRYFEEFNYSSALPHFMHVAQNSEDLELKSLALAQIGWMVHDSGDTITSLNYIEEALSISPESLLAKTYLGIILIQQEETRKEGFEILTFLKTDPTLSNEDLEIIQEILSIYEN
;
A
#
# COMPACT_ATOMS: atom_id res chain seq x y z
N MET A 1 -9.72 19.29 -27.95
CA MET A 1 -10.90 19.15 -27.07
C MET A 1 -10.38 18.87 -25.66
N LEU A 2 -10.21 19.94 -24.87
CA LEU A 2 -9.50 19.97 -23.58
C LEU A 2 -10.47 20.49 -22.51
N LYS A 3 -11.34 19.65 -21.94
CA LYS A 3 -12.20 20.12 -20.83
C LYS A 3 -12.43 19.20 -19.65
N ASN A 4 -11.95 17.94 -19.67
CA ASN A 4 -12.24 17.00 -18.58
C ASN A 4 -11.03 16.32 -17.93
N LYS A 5 -9.78 16.76 -18.17
CA LYS A 5 -8.60 16.14 -17.52
C LYS A 5 -8.67 16.14 -15.98
N TRP A 6 -9.28 17.16 -15.38
CA TRP A 6 -9.46 17.28 -13.94
C TRP A 6 -10.52 16.35 -13.34
N LEU A 7 -11.55 15.99 -14.12
CA LEU A 7 -12.58 15.03 -13.68
C LEU A 7 -12.06 13.59 -13.68
N TYR A 8 -11.12 13.27 -14.57
CA TYR A 8 -10.45 11.98 -14.59
C TYR A 8 -9.38 11.86 -13.50
N ALA A 9 -8.68 12.94 -13.13
CA ALA A 9 -7.74 12.91 -12.00
C ALA A 9 -8.44 12.49 -10.69
N GLY A 10 -9.65 12.99 -10.42
CA GLY A 10 -10.43 12.55 -9.27
C GLY A 10 -10.98 11.12 -9.38
N LEU A 11 -11.32 10.64 -10.58
CA LEU A 11 -11.92 9.31 -10.78
C LEU A 11 -10.88 8.17 -10.88
N PHE A 12 -9.66 8.47 -11.32
CA PHE A 12 -8.56 7.49 -11.46
C PHE A 12 -7.89 7.21 -10.11
N ILE A 13 -7.90 8.18 -9.18
CA ILE A 13 -7.29 8.06 -7.84
C ILE A 13 -8.10 7.16 -6.89
N PHE A 14 -9.43 7.07 -7.04
CA PHE A 14 -10.27 6.21 -6.19
C PHE A 14 -10.24 4.71 -6.56
N LEU A 15 -9.80 4.35 -7.77
CA LEU A 15 -9.64 2.94 -8.20
C LEU A 15 -8.19 2.43 -8.07
N PHE A 16 -7.30 3.34 -7.70
CA PHE A 16 -5.85 3.18 -7.67
C PHE A 16 -5.28 2.21 -6.61
N PRO A 17 -5.90 2.00 -5.42
CA PRO A 17 -5.37 1.08 -4.41
C PRO A 17 -5.42 -0.40 -4.82
N PHE A 18 -6.22 -0.76 -5.82
CA PHE A 18 -6.46 -2.16 -6.20
C PHE A 18 -5.28 -2.78 -6.95
N PHE A 19 -4.49 -1.98 -7.67
CA PHE A 19 -3.50 -2.51 -8.62
C PHE A 19 -2.06 -2.55 -8.09
N LEU A 20 -1.65 -1.64 -7.20
CA LEU A 20 -0.29 -1.66 -6.61
C LEU A 20 -0.12 -2.73 -5.51
N LEU A 21 -1.21 -3.20 -4.91
CA LEU A 21 -1.19 -4.16 -3.81
C LEU A 21 -0.86 -5.58 -4.27
N ILE A 22 -1.22 -5.92 -5.50
CA ILE A 22 -1.09 -7.28 -6.02
C ILE A 22 0.38 -7.62 -6.35
N ASN A 23 1.21 -6.65 -6.80
CA ASN A 23 2.55 -6.95 -7.33
C ASN A 23 3.76 -6.19 -6.74
N LEU A 24 3.62 -4.98 -6.16
CA LEU A 24 4.75 -4.34 -5.43
C LEU A 24 5.27 -5.17 -4.24
N ASN A 25 4.45 -6.13 -3.85
CA ASN A 25 4.63 -6.94 -2.68
C ASN A 25 4.89 -8.40 -3.05
N ASP A 26 5.48 -8.72 -4.21
CA ASP A 26 5.84 -10.11 -4.53
C ASP A 26 6.65 -10.79 -3.41
N ASN A 27 7.29 -10.03 -2.52
CA ASN A 27 7.86 -10.55 -1.28
C ASN A 27 6.85 -10.85 -0.16
N ALA A 28 5.78 -10.06 0.09
CA ALA A 28 4.77 -10.43 1.09
C ALA A 28 3.51 -11.12 0.55
N SER A 29 3.28 -11.09 -0.76
CA SER A 29 2.46 -12.08 -1.46
C SER A 29 3.20 -13.42 -1.43
N ASP A 30 4.54 -13.50 -1.61
CA ASP A 30 5.28 -14.74 -1.32
C ASP A 30 5.22 -15.08 0.17
N ILE A 31 5.47 -14.19 1.14
CA ILE A 31 5.40 -14.54 2.58
C ILE A 31 4.00 -15.05 2.98
N ALA A 32 2.92 -14.56 2.37
CA ALA A 32 1.56 -15.08 2.56
C ALA A 32 1.28 -16.37 1.75
N ASN A 33 1.78 -16.47 0.52
CA ASN A 33 1.54 -17.56 -0.43
C ASN A 33 2.52 -18.73 -0.30
N GLN A 34 3.57 -18.63 0.52
CA GLN A 34 4.58 -19.69 0.60
C GLN A 34 4.02 -21.02 1.09
N ASN A 35 2.80 -21.14 1.66
CA ASN A 35 2.28 -22.45 2.08
C ASN A 35 0.76 -22.66 2.16
N THR A 36 -0.14 -21.71 1.83
CA THR A 36 -1.60 -21.97 1.96
C THR A 36 -2.43 -21.14 0.98
N ASN A 37 -3.13 -21.81 0.04
CA ASN A 37 -4.17 -21.17 -0.77
C ASN A 37 -5.36 -20.83 0.17
N LEU A 38 -5.69 -19.54 0.26
CA LEU A 38 -6.77 -19.00 1.10
C LEU A 38 -8.00 -18.55 0.29
N GLU A 39 -8.02 -18.75 -1.03
CA GLU A 39 -9.10 -18.30 -1.93
C GLU A 39 -10.48 -18.84 -1.50
N ASP A 40 -10.53 -20.11 -1.08
CA ASP A 40 -11.76 -20.77 -0.63
C ASP A 40 -12.06 -20.56 0.87
N VAL A 41 -11.19 -19.87 1.62
CA VAL A 41 -11.36 -19.61 3.05
C VAL A 41 -12.10 -18.28 3.23
N SER A 42 -13.20 -18.26 3.98
CA SER A 42 -13.95 -17.04 4.23
C SER A 42 -13.25 -16.11 5.24
N ASN A 43 -13.51 -14.80 5.16
CA ASN A 43 -13.01 -13.84 6.16
C ASN A 43 -13.38 -14.26 7.60
N ALA A 44 -14.61 -14.75 7.81
CA ALA A 44 -15.06 -15.21 9.12
C ALA A 44 -14.32 -16.46 9.63
N GLU A 45 -13.84 -17.33 8.74
CA GLU A 45 -12.99 -18.46 9.13
C GLU A 45 -11.58 -18.00 9.48
N MET A 46 -11.01 -17.06 8.71
CA MET A 46 -9.73 -16.44 9.03
C MET A 46 -9.78 -15.70 10.38
N GLU A 47 -10.85 -14.96 10.65
CA GLU A 47 -11.06 -14.29 11.94
C GLU A 47 -11.04 -15.27 13.10
N LYS A 48 -11.77 -16.39 13.00
CA LYS A 48 -11.76 -17.43 14.05
C LYS A 48 -10.36 -18.01 14.29
N VAL A 49 -9.58 -18.20 13.22
CA VAL A 49 -8.20 -18.69 13.36
C VAL A 49 -7.32 -17.65 14.05
N ILE A 50 -7.46 -16.37 13.67
CA ILE A 50 -6.72 -15.25 14.26
C ILE A 50 -7.13 -15.02 15.73
N GLU A 51 -8.39 -15.23 16.10
CA GLU A 51 -8.84 -15.17 17.50
C GLU A 51 -8.12 -16.22 18.37
N LEU A 52 -7.88 -17.41 17.82
CA LEU A 52 -7.19 -18.50 18.51
C LEU A 52 -5.66 -18.32 18.51
N ASN A 53 -5.11 -17.69 17.47
CA ASN A 53 -3.69 -17.40 17.35
C ASN A 53 -3.48 -16.00 16.74
N PRO A 54 -3.43 -14.96 17.59
CA PRO A 54 -3.37 -13.57 17.15
C PRO A 54 -2.11 -13.22 16.33
N ASP A 55 -1.03 -13.96 16.50
CA ASP A 55 0.29 -13.63 15.94
C ASP A 55 0.62 -14.46 14.68
N ILE A 56 -0.38 -15.08 14.04
CA ILE A 56 -0.25 -15.57 12.66
C ILE A 56 -0.25 -14.37 11.70
N PHE A 57 0.84 -13.61 11.72
CA PHE A 57 0.95 -12.35 10.96
C PHE A 57 0.68 -12.52 9.45
N PRO A 58 1.16 -13.57 8.77
CA PRO A 58 0.84 -13.75 7.34
C PRO A 58 -0.66 -13.86 7.07
N MET A 59 -1.40 -14.66 7.85
CA MET A 59 -2.86 -14.79 7.71
C MET A 59 -3.58 -13.49 8.09
N ARG A 60 -3.11 -12.81 9.14
CA ARG A 60 -3.65 -11.53 9.57
C ARG A 60 -3.48 -10.45 8.49
N ILE A 61 -2.31 -10.39 7.84
CA ILE A 61 -2.06 -9.49 6.70
C ILE A 61 -2.94 -9.87 5.52
N ALA A 62 -3.07 -11.16 5.18
CA ALA A 62 -3.95 -11.59 4.11
C ALA A 62 -5.41 -11.16 4.34
N LEU A 63 -5.93 -11.31 5.57
CA LEU A 63 -7.26 -10.82 5.93
C LEU A 63 -7.35 -9.29 5.86
N ALA A 64 -6.33 -8.58 6.35
CA ALA A 64 -6.26 -7.13 6.30
C ALA A 64 -6.28 -6.59 4.86
N ASN A 65 -5.53 -7.22 3.96
CA ASN A 65 -5.49 -6.89 2.53
C ASN A 65 -6.85 -7.08 1.87
N ARG A 66 -7.56 -8.19 2.15
CA ARG A 66 -8.92 -8.41 1.63
C ARG A 66 -9.87 -7.29 2.07
N TYR A 67 -9.84 -6.93 3.36
CA TYR A 67 -10.63 -5.81 3.85
C TYR A 67 -10.22 -4.47 3.24
N PHE A 68 -8.93 -4.26 3.02
CA PHE A 68 -8.41 -3.05 2.40
C PHE A 68 -8.87 -2.91 0.94
N GLU A 69 -8.79 -3.99 0.16
CA GLU A 69 -9.23 -4.05 -1.24
C GLU A 69 -10.75 -3.79 -1.39
N GLU A 70 -11.53 -4.19 -0.37
CA GLU A 70 -12.96 -3.89 -0.25
C GLU A 70 -13.24 -2.46 0.28
N PHE A 71 -12.22 -1.63 0.49
CA PHE A 71 -12.29 -0.32 1.15
C PHE A 71 -12.89 -0.36 2.57
N ASN A 72 -12.93 -1.53 3.19
CA ASN A 72 -13.38 -1.73 4.56
C ASN A 72 -12.22 -1.45 5.53
N TYR A 73 -11.79 -0.19 5.60
CA TYR A 73 -10.69 0.23 6.47
C TYR A 73 -11.00 0.03 7.95
N SER A 74 -12.27 0.07 8.35
CA SER A 74 -12.69 -0.26 9.72
C SER A 74 -12.29 -1.68 10.13
N SER A 75 -12.36 -2.64 9.22
CA SER A 75 -11.94 -4.01 9.47
C SER A 75 -10.44 -4.21 9.20
N ALA A 76 -9.85 -3.55 8.19
CA ALA A 76 -8.43 -3.72 7.86
C ALA A 76 -7.48 -3.14 8.93
N LEU A 77 -7.76 -1.93 9.40
CA LEU A 77 -6.90 -1.18 10.32
C LEU A 77 -6.50 -1.93 11.59
N PRO A 78 -7.41 -2.57 12.36
CA PRO A 78 -7.02 -3.29 13.57
C PRO A 78 -6.06 -4.46 13.28
N HIS A 79 -6.14 -5.09 12.10
CA HIS A 79 -5.22 -6.15 11.72
C HIS A 79 -3.82 -5.61 11.42
N PHE A 80 -3.70 -4.55 10.62
CA PHE A 80 -2.40 -3.93 10.36
C PHE A 80 -1.77 -3.32 11.63
N MET A 81 -2.56 -2.67 12.48
CA MET A 81 -2.06 -2.15 13.76
C MET A 81 -1.47 -3.25 14.65
N HIS A 82 -2.13 -4.42 14.72
CA HIS A 82 -1.61 -5.55 15.48
C HIS A 82 -0.27 -6.04 14.93
N VAL A 83 -0.11 -6.13 13.60
CA VAL A 83 1.17 -6.51 12.97
C VAL A 83 2.25 -5.47 13.27
N ALA A 84 1.95 -4.18 13.09
CA ALA A 84 2.90 -3.09 13.33
C ALA A 84 3.40 -3.07 14.80
N GLN A 85 2.54 -3.43 15.75
CA GLN A 85 2.87 -3.44 17.18
C GLN A 85 3.61 -4.69 17.64
N ASN A 86 3.24 -5.87 17.10
CA ASN A 86 3.64 -7.15 17.69
C ASN A 86 4.61 -7.97 16.82
N SER A 87 4.76 -7.64 15.53
CA SER A 87 5.73 -8.33 14.68
C SER A 87 7.17 -7.97 15.06
N GLU A 88 8.00 -8.99 15.23
CA GLU A 88 9.47 -8.85 15.28
C GLU A 88 10.09 -8.81 13.88
N ASP A 89 9.35 -9.27 12.87
CA ASP A 89 9.74 -9.15 11.47
C ASP A 89 9.61 -7.69 11.02
N LEU A 90 10.75 -7.10 10.63
CA LEU A 90 10.86 -5.70 10.23
C LEU A 90 10.19 -5.43 8.88
N GLU A 91 10.17 -6.39 7.97
CA GLU A 91 9.51 -6.25 6.67
C GLU A 91 7.99 -6.22 6.85
N LEU A 92 7.44 -7.14 7.66
CA LEU A 92 6.01 -7.15 7.97
C LEU A 92 5.59 -5.89 8.74
N LYS A 93 6.44 -5.40 9.65
CA LYS A 93 6.19 -4.14 10.37
C LYS A 93 6.18 -2.94 9.43
N SER A 94 7.18 -2.84 8.54
CA SER A 94 7.25 -1.78 7.52
C SER A 94 6.02 -1.83 6.60
N LEU A 95 5.61 -3.01 6.15
CA LEU A 95 4.42 -3.18 5.32
C LEU A 95 3.17 -2.69 6.04
N ALA A 96 2.96 -3.11 7.30
CA ALA A 96 1.78 -2.74 8.07
C ALA A 96 1.72 -1.22 8.30
N LEU A 97 2.84 -0.58 8.61
CA LEU A 97 2.92 0.88 8.76
C LEU A 97 2.63 1.60 7.44
N ALA A 98 3.15 1.11 6.32
CA ALA A 98 2.87 1.67 5.00
C ALA A 98 1.36 1.61 4.66
N GLN A 99 0.73 0.47 4.93
CA GLN A 99 -0.72 0.28 4.73
C GLN A 99 -1.56 1.17 5.64
N ILE A 100 -1.17 1.33 6.91
CA ILE A 100 -1.80 2.29 7.83
C ILE A 100 -1.68 3.71 7.28
N GLY A 101 -0.48 4.11 6.84
CA GLY A 101 -0.26 5.41 6.22
C GLY A 101 -1.22 5.66 5.05
N TRP A 102 -1.34 4.71 4.12
CA TRP A 102 -2.26 4.84 3.00
C TRP A 102 -3.72 5.00 3.43
N MET A 103 -4.23 4.15 4.33
CA MET A 103 -5.61 4.28 4.82
C MET A 103 -5.86 5.63 5.50
N VAL A 104 -4.87 6.13 6.25
CA VAL A 104 -4.94 7.44 6.91
C VAL A 104 -4.93 8.57 5.88
N HIS A 105 -4.13 8.47 4.80
CA HIS A 105 -4.15 9.41 3.69
C HIS A 105 -5.52 9.46 3.02
N ASP A 106 -6.08 8.30 2.68
CA ASP A 106 -7.39 8.20 2.02
C ASP A 106 -8.53 8.76 2.92
N SER A 107 -8.37 8.66 4.24
CA SER A 107 -9.27 9.31 5.21
C SER A 107 -9.13 10.83 5.30
N GLY A 108 -8.12 11.42 4.65
CA GLY A 108 -7.89 12.86 4.55
C GLY A 108 -6.84 13.44 5.51
N ASP A 109 -6.17 12.61 6.32
CA ASP A 109 -5.11 13.07 7.24
C ASP A 109 -3.71 12.80 6.66
N THR A 110 -3.34 13.59 5.67
CA THR A 110 -2.04 13.46 4.99
C THR A 110 -0.84 13.61 5.92
N ILE A 111 -0.93 14.45 6.97
CA ILE A 111 0.19 14.65 7.90
C ILE A 111 0.45 13.37 8.70
N THR A 112 -0.61 12.80 9.30
CA THR A 112 -0.48 11.55 10.04
C THR A 112 -0.07 10.40 9.12
N SER A 113 -0.58 10.37 7.89
CA SER A 113 -0.13 9.41 6.88
C SER A 113 1.38 9.47 6.67
N LEU A 114 1.93 10.66 6.39
CA LEU A 114 3.35 10.82 6.10
C LEU A 114 4.21 10.35 7.28
N ASN A 115 3.79 10.60 8.53
CA ASN A 115 4.50 10.07 9.71
C ASN A 115 4.58 8.53 9.69
N TYR A 116 3.49 7.84 9.36
CA TYR A 116 3.48 6.37 9.25
C TYR A 116 4.34 5.86 8.10
N ILE A 117 4.31 6.54 6.95
CA ILE A 117 5.15 6.18 5.79
C ILE A 117 6.64 6.41 6.10
N GLU A 118 6.98 7.51 6.77
CA GLU A 118 8.35 7.80 7.22
C GLU A 118 8.83 6.77 8.26
N GLU A 119 7.97 6.36 9.20
CA GLU A 119 8.29 5.29 10.13
C GLU A 119 8.54 3.96 9.39
N ALA A 120 7.71 3.61 8.41
CA ALA A 120 7.92 2.44 7.57
C ALA A 120 9.27 2.48 6.86
N LEU A 121 9.61 3.61 6.24
CA LEU A 121 10.90 3.81 5.55
C LEU A 121 12.10 3.85 6.52
N SER A 122 11.90 4.26 7.77
CA SER A 122 12.97 4.20 8.78
C SER A 122 13.32 2.76 9.17
N ILE A 123 12.35 1.86 9.10
CA ILE A 123 12.50 0.43 9.40
C ILE A 123 13.03 -0.32 8.19
N SER A 124 12.44 -0.09 7.02
CA SER A 124 12.87 -0.66 5.75
C SER A 124 13.06 0.44 4.71
N PRO A 125 14.27 1.03 4.62
CA PRO A 125 14.57 2.09 3.67
C PRO A 125 14.39 1.70 2.21
N GLU A 126 14.38 0.40 1.91
CA GLU A 126 14.18 -0.15 0.57
C GLU A 126 12.75 -0.61 0.30
N SER A 127 11.79 -0.35 1.20
CA SER A 127 10.39 -0.69 1.00
C SER A 127 9.82 0.01 -0.24
N LEU A 128 9.63 -0.75 -1.33
CA LEU A 128 9.03 -0.26 -2.57
C LEU A 128 7.61 0.24 -2.34
N LEU A 129 6.83 -0.44 -1.50
CA LEU A 129 5.48 -0.02 -1.13
C LEU A 129 5.48 1.36 -0.46
N ALA A 130 6.30 1.54 0.58
CA ALA A 130 6.36 2.80 1.31
C ALA A 130 6.90 3.94 0.43
N LYS A 131 7.94 3.70 -0.39
CA LYS A 131 8.44 4.67 -1.37
C LYS A 131 7.37 5.06 -2.39
N THR A 132 6.59 4.08 -2.86
CA THR A 132 5.52 4.33 -3.83
C THR A 132 4.41 5.19 -3.22
N TYR A 133 3.92 4.84 -2.02
CA TYR A 133 2.94 5.64 -1.31
C TYR A 133 3.44 7.05 -1.01
N LEU A 134 4.70 7.20 -0.58
CA LEU A 134 5.32 8.51 -0.40
C LEU A 134 5.29 9.31 -1.71
N GLY A 135 5.77 8.71 -2.81
CA GLY A 135 5.79 9.35 -4.12
C GLY A 135 4.41 9.82 -4.58
N ILE A 136 3.38 8.98 -4.41
CA ILE A 136 1.98 9.30 -4.76
C ILE A 136 1.40 10.40 -3.87
N ILE A 137 1.65 10.37 -2.56
CA ILE A 137 1.15 11.39 -1.65
C ILE A 137 1.78 12.74 -1.98
N LEU A 138 3.11 12.76 -2.18
CA LEU A 138 3.86 13.98 -2.43
C LEU A 138 3.58 14.57 -3.82
N ILE A 139 3.35 13.75 -4.85
CA ILE A 139 3.10 14.25 -6.21
C ILE A 139 1.75 15.01 -6.31
N GLN A 140 0.80 14.69 -5.44
CA GLN A 140 -0.53 15.31 -5.41
C GLN A 140 -0.52 16.72 -4.81
N GLN A 141 0.44 17.05 -3.93
CA GLN A 141 0.57 18.38 -3.33
C GLN A 141 1.45 19.28 -4.20
N GLU A 142 1.10 20.56 -4.35
CA GLU A 142 1.84 21.46 -5.23
C GLU A 142 3.27 21.69 -4.74
N GLU A 143 3.45 21.82 -3.44
CA GLU A 143 4.71 22.14 -2.77
C GLU A 143 5.72 20.99 -2.86
N THR A 144 5.23 19.75 -2.80
CA THR A 144 6.07 18.53 -2.81
C THR A 144 6.01 17.78 -4.13
N ARG A 145 5.32 18.32 -5.15
CA ARG A 145 5.06 17.63 -6.42
C ARG A 145 6.33 17.10 -7.07
N LYS A 146 7.34 17.96 -7.12
CA LYS A 146 8.63 17.65 -7.73
C LYS A 146 9.30 16.45 -7.05
N GLU A 147 9.27 16.41 -5.73
CA GLU A 147 9.84 15.32 -4.95
C GLU A 147 9.10 14.00 -5.21
N GLY A 148 7.77 14.02 -5.20
CA GLY A 148 6.96 12.85 -5.55
C GLY A 148 7.26 12.33 -6.96
N PHE A 149 7.42 13.24 -7.93
CA PHE A 149 7.80 12.89 -9.30
C PHE A 149 9.19 12.24 -9.36
N GLU A 150 10.18 12.76 -8.64
CA GLU A 150 11.55 12.22 -8.58
C GLU A 150 11.57 10.82 -7.97
N ILE A 151 10.83 10.59 -6.87
CA ILE A 151 10.70 9.29 -6.21
C ILE A 151 10.10 8.25 -7.17
N LEU A 152 8.97 8.57 -7.79
CA LEU A 152 8.28 7.66 -8.72
C LEU A 152 9.13 7.39 -9.97
N THR A 153 9.85 8.38 -10.47
CA THR A 153 10.78 8.19 -11.60
C THR A 153 11.93 7.26 -11.23
N PHE A 154 12.49 7.40 -10.02
CA PHE A 154 13.54 6.53 -9.53
C PHE A 154 13.06 5.08 -9.42
N LEU A 155 11.86 4.87 -8.86
CA LEU A 155 11.27 3.53 -8.71
C LEU A 155 11.19 2.79 -10.05
N LYS A 156 10.89 3.46 -11.16
CA LYS A 156 10.87 2.82 -12.50
C LYS A 156 12.19 2.19 -12.93
N THR A 157 13.31 2.53 -12.30
CA THR A 157 14.62 1.95 -12.59
C THR A 157 14.89 0.68 -11.79
N ASP A 158 14.02 0.36 -10.82
CA ASP A 158 14.14 -0.83 -10.00
C ASP A 158 13.77 -2.08 -10.81
N PRO A 159 14.70 -3.04 -10.99
CA PRO A 159 14.46 -4.23 -11.79
C PRO A 159 13.54 -5.26 -11.12
N THR A 160 13.16 -5.04 -9.86
CA THR A 160 12.27 -5.95 -9.11
C THR A 160 10.79 -5.60 -9.27
N LEU A 161 10.47 -4.42 -9.80
CA LEU A 161 9.09 -4.05 -10.10
C LEU A 161 8.52 -4.90 -11.24
N SER A 162 7.26 -5.30 -11.08
CA SER A 162 6.53 -5.96 -12.15
C SER A 162 6.26 -4.98 -13.31
N ASN A 163 6.00 -5.52 -14.50
CA ASN A 163 5.61 -4.67 -15.65
C ASN A 163 4.32 -3.88 -15.37
N GLU A 164 3.41 -4.46 -14.59
CA GLU A 164 2.15 -3.81 -14.21
C GLU A 164 2.41 -2.62 -13.27
N ASP A 165 3.25 -2.79 -12.25
CA ASP A 165 3.64 -1.68 -11.36
C ASP A 165 4.32 -0.54 -12.12
N LEU A 166 5.18 -0.89 -13.08
CA LEU A 166 5.84 0.08 -13.95
C LEU A 166 4.84 0.85 -14.82
N GLU A 167 3.85 0.18 -15.39
CA GLU A 167 2.77 0.80 -16.18
C GLU A 167 1.96 1.76 -15.31
N ILE A 168 1.58 1.35 -14.10
CA ILE A 168 0.84 2.18 -13.14
C ILE A 168 1.65 3.45 -12.79
N ILE A 169 2.92 3.30 -12.43
CA ILE A 169 3.78 4.44 -12.10
C ILE A 169 3.92 5.37 -13.31
N GLN A 170 4.05 4.83 -14.52
CA GLN A 170 4.11 5.61 -15.75
C GLN A 170 2.81 6.39 -16.01
N GLU A 171 1.66 5.79 -15.76
CA GLU A 171 0.36 6.45 -15.87
C GLU A 171 0.24 7.62 -14.90
N ILE A 172 0.62 7.42 -13.62
CA ILE A 172 0.66 8.51 -12.63
C ILE A 172 1.52 9.66 -13.13
N LEU A 173 2.78 9.37 -13.51
CA LEU A 173 3.72 10.40 -13.94
C LEU A 173 3.16 11.19 -15.13
N SER A 174 2.48 10.55 -16.08
CA SER A 174 1.88 11.21 -17.25
C SER A 174 0.78 12.22 -16.92
N ILE A 175 0.13 12.08 -15.75
CA ILE A 175 -0.89 13.04 -15.27
C ILE A 175 -0.22 14.35 -14.85
N TYR A 176 1.01 14.26 -14.33
CA TYR A 176 1.77 15.38 -13.75
C TYR A 176 2.94 15.82 -14.63
N GLU A 177 3.14 15.20 -15.80
CA GLU A 177 3.98 15.71 -16.88
C GLU A 177 3.33 16.96 -17.50
N ASN A 178 4.11 18.04 -17.61
CA ASN A 178 3.69 19.29 -18.25
C ASN A 178 3.58 19.15 -19.78
#